data_AF-A0A5E7SSU2-F1
#
_entry.id   AF-A0A5E7SSU2-F1
#
_cell.length_a   1.000
_cell.length_b   1.000
_cell.length_c   1.000
_cell.angle_alpha   90.00
_cell.angle_beta   90.00
_cell.angle_gamma   90.00
#
_symmetry.space_group_name_H-M   'P 1'
#
loop_
_entity.id
_entity.type
_entity.pdbx_description
1 polymer ?
#
loop_
_entity_poly.entity_id
_entity_poly.type
_entity_poly.pdbx_seq_one_letter_code
_entity_poly.pdbx_strand_id
1 'polypeptide(L)' 'MISNLKYDIEFRREKALELSSQVEMHMAAGGRFTRAEPAPINPNPAKRSETIDPDTILKRRRLSVPHAERIALRRMAESL' A
#
# COMPACT_ATOMS: atom_id res chain seq x y z
N MET A 1 33.00 -5.04 -1.85
CA MET A 1 31.99 -4.36 -1.02
C MET A 1 32.10 -4.96 0.37
N ILE A 2 32.65 -4.23 1.34
CA ILE A 2 32.86 -4.77 2.70
C ILE A 2 31.51 -4.71 3.41
N SER A 3 30.95 -5.86 3.81
CA SER A 3 29.69 -5.90 4.54
C SER A 3 29.94 -5.55 6.01
N ASN A 4 29.36 -4.44 6.47
CA ASN A 4 29.36 -4.03 7.89
C ASN A 4 28.36 -4.85 8.73
N LEU A 5 28.00 -6.05 8.28
CA LEU A 5 26.93 -6.87 8.85
C LEU A 5 27.16 -7.15 10.35
N LYS A 6 28.41 -7.37 10.75
CA LYS A 6 28.74 -7.58 12.17
C LYS A 6 28.46 -6.34 13.01
N TYR A 7 28.81 -5.15 12.53
CA TYR A 7 28.52 -3.90 13.22
C TYR A 7 27.01 -3.63 13.30
N ASP A 8 26.28 -3.88 12.21
CA ASP A 8 24.82 -3.73 12.18
C ASP A 8 24.11 -4.68 13.16
N ILE A 9 24.60 -5.92 13.29
CA ILE A 9 24.06 -6.89 14.24
C ILE A 9 24.28 -6.42 15.67
N GLU A 10 25.50 -6.01 16.03
CA GLU A 10 25.80 -5.56 17.39
C GLU A 10 25.05 -4.26 17.73
N PHE A 11 24.99 -3.30 16.80
CA PHE A 11 24.21 -2.07 16.98
C PHE A 11 22.72 -2.36 17.23
N ARG A 12 22.13 -3.29 16.47
CA ARG A 12 20.74 -3.71 16.68
C ARG A 12 20.55 -4.46 17.99
N ARG A 13 21.57 -5.20 18.45
CA ARG A 13 21.52 -5.96 19.70
C ARG A 13 21.44 -5.06 20.92
N GLU A 14 22.28 -4.03 20.98
CA GLU A 14 22.22 -3.03 22.06
C GLU A 14 20.85 -2.34 22.10
N LYS A 15 20.32 -1.94 20.95
CA LYS A 15 18.99 -1.35 20.85
C LYS A 15 17.85 -2.30 21.23
N ALA A 16 17.99 -3.59 20.93
CA ALA A 16 17.01 -4.59 21.35
C ALA A 16 16.98 -4.76 22.87
N LEU A 17 18.14 -4.74 23.53
CA LEU A 17 18.24 -4.83 25.00
C LEU A 17 17.67 -3.58 25.69
N GLU A 18 17.95 -2.39 25.14
CA GLU A 18 17.37 -1.14 25.61
C GLU A 18 15.82 -1.22 25.54
N LEU A 19 15.29 -1.65 24.39
CA LEU A 19 13.85 -1.78 24.18
C LEU A 19 13.21 -2.83 25.09
N SER A 20 13.85 -3.98 25.33
CA SER A 20 13.33 -4.99 26.25
C SER A 20 13.24 -4.46 27.68
N SER A 21 14.26 -3.72 28.14
CA SER A 21 14.24 -3.10 29.47
C SER A 21 13.09 -2.09 29.63
N GLN A 22 12.81 -1.30 28.60
CA GLN A 22 11.72 -0.33 28.61
C GLN A 22 10.34 -1.02 28.65
N VAL A 23 10.20 -2.13 27.92
CA VAL A 23 8.99 -2.96 27.94
C VAL A 23 8.76 -3.55 29.34
N GLU A 24 9.81 -4.09 29.97
CA GLU A 24 9.74 -4.64 31.33
C GLU A 24 9.33 -3.57 32.35
N MET A 25 9.94 -2.38 32.31
CA MET A 25 9.58 -1.26 33.18
C MET A 25 8.12 -0.82 32.99
N HIS A 26 7.64 -0.74 31.73
CA HIS A 26 6.26 -0.39 31.42
C HIS A 26 5.27 -1.43 31.94
N MET A 27 5.58 -2.72 31.81
CA MET A 27 4.76 -3.81 32.34
C MET A 27 4.74 -3.81 33.88
N ALA A 28 5.88 -3.58 34.53
CA ALA A 28 5.98 -3.47 35.98
C ALA A 28 5.17 -2.29 36.55
N ALA A 29 5.07 -1.19 35.79
CA ALA A 29 4.23 -0.04 36.11
C ALA A 29 2.73 -0.27 35.87
N GLY A 30 2.31 -1.48 35.45
CA GLY A 30 0.92 -1.81 35.14
C GLY A 30 0.44 -1.35 33.77
N GLY A 31 1.38 -0.99 32.88
CA GLY A 31 1.10 -0.61 31.50
C GLY A 31 0.44 -1.74 30.70
N ARG A 32 -0.33 -1.37 29.68
CA ARG A 32 -0.99 -2.32 28.76
C ARG A 32 -0.54 -2.06 27.34
N PHE A 33 -0.38 -3.13 26.57
CA PHE A 33 -0.12 -3.05 25.13
C PHE A 33 -1.36 -3.47 24.35
N THR A 34 -1.67 -2.71 23.32
CA THR A 34 -2.70 -3.06 22.34
C THR A 34 -2.07 -3.11 20.96
N ARG A 35 -2.45 -4.10 20.16
CA ARG A 35 -2.05 -4.15 18.76
C ARG A 35 -2.76 -3.04 18.01
N ALA A 36 -2.01 -2.08 17.47
CA ALA A 36 -2.57 -1.09 16.56
C ALA A 36 -2.86 -1.74 15.21
N GLU A 37 -3.94 -1.31 14.57
CA GLU A 37 -4.16 -1.60 13.14
C GLU A 37 -2.98 -1.03 12.33
N PRO A 38 -2.53 -1.73 11.28
CA PRO A 38 -1.47 -1.24 10.43
C PRO A 38 -1.89 0.11 9.85
N ALA A 39 -1.01 1.11 9.94
CA ALA A 39 -1.24 2.37 9.27
C ALA A 39 -1.43 2.11 7.76
N PRO A 40 -2.40 2.73 7.09
CA PRO A 40 -2.53 2.64 5.65
C PRO A 40 -1.33 3.37 5.02
N ILE A 41 -0.25 2.62 4.80
CA ILE A 41 0.99 3.10 4.16
C ILE A 41 0.70 3.62 2.74
N ASN A 42 -0.38 3.13 2.12
CA ASN A 42 -0.84 3.58 0.82
C ASN A 42 -2.29 4.07 0.93
N PRO A 43 -2.52 5.40 1.02
CA PRO A 43 -3.88 5.93 0.98
C PRO A 43 -4.53 5.54 -0.35
N ASN A 44 -5.85 5.36 -0.33
CA ASN A 44 -6.59 5.09 -1.57
C ASN A 44 -6.30 6.22 -2.60
N PRO A 45 -6.13 5.88 -3.89
CA PRO A 45 -5.92 6.89 -4.91
C PRO A 45 -7.10 7.85 -4.94
N ALA A 46 -6.84 9.12 -5.25
CA ALA A 46 -7.89 10.13 -5.36
C ALA A 46 -8.97 9.68 -6.34
N LYS A 47 -10.24 9.96 -6.00
CA LYS A 47 -11.37 9.73 -6.91
C LYS A 47 -11.11 10.49 -8.22
N ARG A 48 -11.47 9.88 -9.34
CA ARG A 48 -11.38 10.54 -10.65
C ARG A 48 -12.32 11.75 -10.66
N SER A 49 -11.86 12.86 -11.23
CA SER A 49 -12.71 14.01 -11.51
C SER A 49 -13.89 13.61 -12.40
N GLU A 50 -15.09 14.09 -12.04
CA GLU A 50 -16.29 14.00 -12.87
C GLU A 50 -16.25 15.00 -14.03
N THR A 51 -15.60 16.15 -13.82
CA THR A 51 -15.37 17.15 -14.85
C THR A 51 -14.24 16.69 -15.76
N ILE A 52 -14.53 16.64 -17.07
CA ILE A 52 -13.59 16.28 -18.12
C ILE A 52 -13.19 17.57 -18.85
N ASP A 53 -11.91 17.95 -18.77
CA ASP A 53 -11.38 19.08 -19.52
C ASP A 53 -11.25 18.69 -21.01
N PRO A 54 -11.93 19.41 -21.94
CA PRO A 54 -11.92 19.11 -23.37
C PRO A 54 -10.51 19.03 -23.97
N ASP A 55 -9.57 19.84 -23.48
CA ASP A 55 -8.20 19.92 -24.00
C ASP A 55 -7.34 18.71 -23.59
N THR A 56 -7.81 17.92 -22.60
CA THR A 56 -7.11 16.74 -22.09
C THR A 56 -7.77 15.41 -22.44
N ILE A 57 -8.94 15.43 -23.11
CA ILE A 57 -9.72 14.22 -23.47
C ILE A 57 -8.89 13.21 -24.26
N LEU A 58 -8.13 13.67 -25.26
CA LEU A 58 -7.34 12.77 -26.13
C LEU A 58 -6.15 12.14 -25.41
N LYS A 59 -5.63 12.79 -24.36
CA LYS A 59 -4.53 12.29 -23.52
C LYS A 59 -5.01 11.32 -22.45
N ARG A 60 -6.33 11.23 -22.21
CA ARG A 60 -6.92 10.35 -21.21
C ARG A 60 -7.02 8.91 -21.74
N ARG A 61 -6.47 7.95 -21.00
CA ARG A 61 -6.63 6.51 -21.30
C ARG A 61 -8.11 6.13 -21.27
N ARG A 62 -8.62 5.57 -22.37
CA ARG A 62 -9.98 5.03 -22.46
C ARG A 62 -10.17 3.87 -21.48
N LEU A 63 -11.36 3.77 -20.91
CA LEU A 63 -11.75 2.60 -20.11
C LEU A 63 -11.73 1.35 -21.01
N SER A 64 -11.29 0.24 -20.46
CA SER A 64 -11.34 -1.04 -21.16
C SER A 64 -12.79 -1.48 -21.26
N VAL A 65 -13.19 -1.99 -22.43
CA VAL A 65 -14.54 -2.51 -22.66
C VAL A 65 -14.78 -3.71 -21.73
N PRO A 66 -15.84 -3.71 -20.90
CA PRO A 66 -16.14 -4.82 -20.00
C PRO A 66 -16.45 -6.10 -20.78
N HIS A 67 -16.33 -7.25 -20.12
CA HIS A 67 -16.44 -8.55 -20.79
C HIS A 67 -17.79 -8.78 -21.47
N ALA A 68 -18.89 -8.39 -20.82
CA ALA A 68 -20.24 -8.51 -21.36
C ALA A 68 -20.41 -7.72 -22.67
N GLU A 69 -19.93 -6.48 -22.69
CA GLU A 69 -19.97 -5.63 -23.89
C GLU A 69 -19.09 -6.22 -25.01
N ARG A 70 -17.93 -6.80 -24.70
CA ARG A 70 -17.10 -7.48 -25.71
C ARG A 70 -17.82 -8.67 -26.36
N ILE A 71 -18.60 -9.44 -25.59
CA ILE A 71 -19.40 -10.56 -26.11
C ILE A 71 -20.51 -10.03 -27.02
N ALA A 72 -21.24 -9.00 -26.58
CA ALA A 72 -22.31 -8.40 -27.38
C ALA A 72 -21.80 -7.84 -28.71
N LEU A 73 -20.70 -7.10 -28.68
CA LEU A 73 -20.04 -6.57 -29.89
C LEU A 73 -19.59 -7.67 -30.83
N ARG A 74 -19.05 -8.78 -30.30
CA ARG A 74 -18.66 -9.94 -31.11
C ARG A 74 -19.86 -10.57 -31.82
N ARG A 75 -20.98 -10.78 -31.13
CA ARG A 75 -22.22 -11.33 -31.72
C ARG A 75 -22.79 -10.44 -32.82
N MET A 76 -22.75 -9.11 -32.61
CA MET A 76 -23.18 -8.15 -33.62
C MET A 76 -22.28 -8.20 -34.87
N ALA A 77 -20.97 -8.32 -34.68
CA ALA A 77 -20.02 -8.43 -35.78
C ALA A 77 -20.17 -9.76 -36.56
N GLU A 78 -20.49 -10.85 -35.88
CA GLU A 78 -20.76 -12.16 -36.51
C GLU A 78 -22.08 -12.21 -37.28
N SER A 79 -22.99 -11.25 -37.04
CA SER A 79 -24.30 -11.14 -37.71
C SER A 79 -24.32 -10.23 -38.95
N LEU A 80 -23.17 -9.68 -39.32
CA LEU A 80 -22.93 -8.88 -40.52
C LEU A 80 -22.29 -9.74 -41.62
#